data_AF-A0A6A0AL01-F1
#
_entry.id   AF-A0A6A0AL01-F1
#
_cell.length_a   1.000
_cell.length_b   1.000
_cell.length_c   1.000
_cell.angle_alpha   90.00
_cell.angle_beta   90.00
_cell.angle_gamma   90.00
#
_symmetry.space_group_name_H-M   'P 1'
#
loop_
_entity.id
_entity.type
_entity.pdbx_description
1 polymer ?
#
loop_
_entity_poly.entity_id
_entity_poly.type
_entity_poly.pdbx_seq_one_letter_code
_entity_poly.pdbx_strand_id
1 'polypeptide(L)' 'VVQQLGGLDVLVNCAAGNFLATAEELTPNGFRTVMEIDTVGTFTMSRAAFKALKAAPAPCVINISATLHYGATWWQ' A
#
# COMPACT_ATOMS: atom_id res chain seq x y z
N VAL A 1 0.52 -15.46 11.71
CA VAL A 1 -0.32 -14.40 12.31
C VAL A 1 -1.67 -14.93 12.80
N VAL A 2 -2.70 -15.10 11.98
CA VAL A 2 -4.06 -15.47 12.46
C VAL A 2 -4.08 -16.74 13.31
N GLN A 3 -3.42 -17.82 12.88
CA GLN A 3 -3.33 -19.06 13.66
C GLN A 3 -2.59 -18.88 14.99
N GLN A 4 -1.61 -17.98 15.05
CA GLN A 4 -0.76 -17.76 16.23
C GLN A 4 -1.38 -16.77 17.22
N LEU A 5 -2.12 -15.77 16.73
CA LEU A 5 -2.69 -14.67 17.52
C LEU A 5 -4.20 -14.80 17.71
N GLY A 6 -4.86 -15.77 17.07
CA GLY A 6 -6.30 -16.03 17.19
C GLY A 6 -7.20 -15.18 16.31
N GLY A 7 -6.67 -14.17 15.60
CA GLY A 7 -7.49 -13.27 14.79
C GLY A 7 -6.68 -12.22 14.02
N LEU A 8 -7.41 -11.31 13.37
CA LEU A 8 -6.89 -10.11 12.73
C LEU A 8 -7.96 -9.01 12.77
N ASP A 9 -7.74 -7.98 13.58
CA ASP A 9 -8.67 -6.84 13.71
C ASP A 9 -8.30 -5.67 12.80
N VAL A 10 -6.99 -5.45 12.59
CA VAL A 10 -6.48 -4.30 11.84
C VAL A 10 -5.43 -4.74 10.83
N LEU A 11 -5.59 -4.30 9.58
CA LEU A 11 -4.53 -4.33 8.57
C LEU A 11 -4.01 -2.91 8.34
N VAL A 12 -2.69 -2.73 8.40
CA VAL A 12 -2.03 -1.46 8.04
C VAL A 12 -1.15 -1.70 6.81
N ASN A 13 -1.52 -1.12 5.68
CA ASN A 13 -0.70 -1.09 4.48
C ASN A 13 0.22 0.15 4.54
N CYS A 14 1.47 -0.07 4.93
CA CYS A 14 2.49 0.98 5.09
C CYS A 14 3.72 0.75 4.19
N ALA A 15 3.76 -0.34 3.41
CA ALA A 15 4.82 -0.57 2.44
C ALA A 15 4.60 0.34 1.22
N ALA A 16 5.62 1.12 0.87
CA ALA A 16 5.61 1.99 -0.30
C ALA A 16 7.02 2.11 -0.88
N GLY A 17 7.11 2.35 -2.18
CA GLY A 17 8.33 2.69 -2.91
C GLY A 17 8.19 4.03 -3.61
N ASN A 18 9.21 4.87 -3.57
CA ASN A 18 9.22 6.14 -4.30
C ASN A 18 10.64 6.39 -4.84
N PHE A 19 10.73 6.75 -6.12
CA PHE A 19 11.98 7.20 -6.73
C PHE A 19 11.85 8.69 -7.06
N LEU A 20 12.76 9.50 -6.55
CA LEU A 20 12.86 10.91 -6.92
C LEU A 20 13.51 11.01 -8.31
N ALA A 21 12.68 11.22 -9.32
CA ALA A 21 13.10 11.38 -10.70
C ALA A 21 12.09 12.24 -11.45
N THR A 22 12.56 13.00 -12.43
CA THR A 22 11.65 13.61 -13.39
C THR A 22 10.97 12.53 -14.24
N ALA A 23 9.86 12.89 -14.90
CA ALA A 23 9.14 11.95 -15.76
C ALA A 23 9.99 11.38 -16.92
N GLU A 24 10.97 12.15 -17.42
CA GLU A 24 11.88 11.72 -18.50
C GLU A 24 13.00 10.78 -18.02
N GLU A 25 13.37 10.86 -16.73
CA GLU A 25 14.40 10.02 -16.13
C GLU A 25 13.84 8.72 -15.52
N LEU A 26 12.55 8.69 -15.18
CA LEU A 26 11.93 7.51 -14.58
C LEU A 26 11.79 6.39 -15.60
N THR A 27 12.54 5.31 -15.38
CA THR A 27 12.44 4.13 -16.24
C THR A 27 11.07 3.44 -16.09
N PRO A 28 10.55 2.77 -17.14
CA PRO A 28 9.31 1.99 -17.05
C PRO A 28 9.34 0.91 -15.96
N ASN A 29 10.52 0.33 -15.69
CA ASN A 29 10.69 -0.63 -14.60
C ASN A 29 10.57 0.04 -13.23
N GLY A 30 11.17 1.23 -13.06
CA GLY A 30 11.03 2.01 -11.82
C GLY A 30 9.57 2.36 -11.52
N PHE A 31 8.83 2.83 -12.53
CA PHE A 31 7.39 3.08 -12.40
C PHE A 31 6.62 1.79 -12.05
N ARG A 32 6.89 0.68 -12.75
CA ARG A 32 6.24 -0.61 -12.46
C ARG A 32 6.50 -1.06 -11.02
N THR A 33 7.73 -0.95 -10.52
CA THR A 33 8.07 -1.32 -9.15
C THR A 33 7.25 -0.54 -8.12
N VAL A 34 7.10 0.78 -8.29
CA VAL A 34 6.24 1.61 -7.42
C VAL A 34 4.79 1.13 -7.47
N MET A 35 4.25 0.91 -8.67
CA MET A 35 2.87 0.43 -8.83
C MET A 35 2.64 -0.95 -8.20
N GLU A 36 3.61 -1.86 -8.32
CA GLU A 36 3.55 -3.20 -7.74
C GLU A 36 3.54 -3.17 -6.21
N ILE A 37 4.37 -2.32 -5.59
CA ILE A 37 4.43 -2.19 -4.13
C ILE A 37 3.18 -1.48 -3.60
N ASP A 38 2.95 -0.26 -4.07
CA ASP A 38 2.03 0.68 -3.42
C ASP A 38 0.57 0.36 -3.73
N THR A 39 0.28 0.02 -4.98
CA THR A 39 -1.10 -0.21 -5.46
C THR A 39 -1.45 -1.69 -5.43
N VAL A 40 -0.68 -2.51 -6.16
CA VAL A 40 -0.96 -3.95 -6.27
C VAL A 40 -0.75 -4.66 -4.93
N GLY A 41 0.30 -4.29 -4.18
CA GLY A 41 0.57 -4.80 -2.84
C GLY A 41 -0.56 -4.49 -1.86
N THR A 42 -1.00 -3.23 -1.79
CA THR A 42 -2.14 -2.81 -0.95
C THR A 42 -3.40 -3.61 -1.26
N PHE A 43 -3.76 -3.78 -2.54
CA PHE A 43 -4.90 -4.60 -2.94
C PHE A 43 -4.72 -6.07 -2.52
N THR A 44 -3.55 -6.64 -2.80
CA THR A 44 -3.25 -8.06 -2.54
C THR A 44 -3.36 -8.38 -1.05
N MET A 45 -2.76 -7.54 -0.20
CA MET A 45 -2.82 -7.69 1.26
C MET A 45 -4.24 -7.51 1.79
N SER A 46 -4.97 -6.50 1.30
CA SER A 46 -6.37 -6.28 1.68
C SER A 46 -7.25 -7.47 1.33
N ARG A 47 -7.10 -8.02 0.11
CA ARG A 47 -7.82 -9.21 -0.34
C ARG A 47 -7.48 -10.44 0.50
N ALA A 48 -6.20 -10.66 0.81
CA ALA A 48 -5.76 -11.80 1.62
C ALA A 48 -6.27 -11.72 3.07
N ALA A 49 -6.27 -10.53 3.66
CA ALA A 49 -6.72 -10.28 5.03
C ALA A 49 -8.25 -10.29 5.17
N PHE A 50 -8.99 -10.06 4.09
CA PHE A 50 -10.43 -9.81 4.10
C PHE A 50 -11.25 -10.87 4.85
N LYS A 51 -10.91 -12.16 4.67
CA LYS A 51 -11.62 -13.25 5.36
C LYS A 51 -11.44 -13.18 6.88
N ALA A 52 -10.23 -12.91 7.35
CA ALA A 52 -9.93 -12.84 8.77
C ALA A 52 -10.51 -11.58 9.42
N LEU A 53 -10.39 -10.43 8.73
CA LEU A 53 -10.96 -9.16 9.18
C LEU A 53 -12.48 -9.25 9.35
N LYS A 54 -13.21 -9.92 8.45
CA LYS A 54 -14.67 -10.08 8.59
C LYS A 54 -15.12 -10.81 9.86
N ALA A 55 -14.25 -11.58 10.51
CA ALA A 55 -14.54 -12.24 11.77
C ALA A 55 -14.27 -11.35 12.99
N ALA A 56 -13.59 -10.21 12.80
CA ALA A 56 -13.30 -9.28 13.88
C ALA A 56 -14.57 -8.50 14.30
N PRO A 57 -14.71 -8.11 15.57
CA PRO A 57 -15.83 -7.30 16.03
C PRO A 57 -15.89 -5.90 15.40
N ALA A 58 -14.72 -5.31 15.10
CA ALA A 58 -14.59 -3.98 14.55
C ALA A 58 -13.38 -3.92 13.57
N PRO A 59 -13.51 -4.50 12.36
CA PRO A 59 -12.41 -4.57 11.43
C PRO A 59 -12.01 -3.20 10.88
N CYS A 60 -10.70 -2.97 10.75
CA CYS A 60 -10.16 -1.74 10.17
C CYS A 60 -9.06 -2.04 9.14
N VAL A 61 -9.07 -1.33 8.02
CA VAL A 61 -7.96 -1.30 7.06
C VAL A 61 -7.47 0.14 6.97
N ILE A 62 -6.18 0.34 7.23
CA ILE A 62 -5.51 1.64 7.18
C ILE A 62 -4.51 1.60 6.04
N ASN A 63 -4.70 2.45 5.04
CA ASN A 63 -3.74 2.62 3.95
C ASN A 63 -2.99 3.94 4.15
N ILE A 64 -1.66 3.85 4.28
CA ILE A 64 -0.80 5.03 4.29
C ILE A 64 -0.51 5.41 2.85
N SER A 65 -0.79 6.67 2.50
CA SER A 65 -0.58 7.19 1.15
C SER A 65 0.07 8.57 1.22
N ALA A 66 0.47 9.09 0.07
CA ALA A 66 1.13 10.37 -0.06
C ALA A 66 0.37 11.27 -1.05
N THR A 67 0.36 12.56 -0.78
CA THR A 67 -0.38 13.59 -1.52
C THR A 67 0.54 14.46 -2.38
N LEU A 68 1.64 13.88 -2.90
CA LEU A 68 2.65 14.66 -3.63
C LEU A 68 2.04 15.42 -4.82
N HIS A 69 1.05 14.86 -5.50
CA HIS A 69 0.34 15.52 -6.60
C HIS A 69 -0.37 16.83 -6.21
N TYR A 70 -0.56 17.12 -4.91
CA TYR A 70 -1.16 18.37 -4.44
C TYR A 70 -0.15 19.45 -4.03
N GLY A 71 1.09 19.09 -3.67
CA GLY A 71 2.01 20.03 -3.01
C GLY A 71 3.49 19.81 -3.30
N ALA A 72 3.83 18.84 -4.14
CA ALA A 72 5.19 18.67 -4.63
C ALA A 72 5.50 19.70 -5.72
N THR A 73 6.79 19.95 -5.92
CA THR A 73 7.29 20.80 -7.02
C THR A 73 6.98 20.15 -8.36
N TRP A 74 6.82 20.93 -9.43
CA TRP A 74 6.37 20.44 -10.76
C TRP A 74 7.22 19.31 -11.38
N TRP A 75 8.42 19.06 -10.84
CA TRP A 75 9.32 17.97 -11.23
C TRP A 75 9.24 16.71 -10.33
N GLN A 76 8.34 16.69 -9.32
CA GLN A 76 8.06 15.59 -8.39
C GLN A 76 6.56 15.26 -8.38
#